data_AF-B7FTX9-F1
#
_entry.id   AF-B7FTX9-F1
#
_cell.length_a   1.000
_cell.length_b   1.000
_cell.length_c   1.000
_cell.angle_alpha   90.00
_cell.angle_beta   90.00
_cell.angle_gamma   90.00
#
_symmetry.space_group_name_H-M   'P 1'
#
loop_
_entity.id
_entity.type
_entity.pdbx_description
1 polymer ?
#
loop_
_entity_poly.entity_id
_entity_poly.type
_entity_poly.pdbx_seq_one_letter_code
_entity_poly.pdbx_strand_id
1 'polypeptide(L)'
;MRRQSLVVGVVVALQPNPILAFSTSRSPTLKREHPRWVNNQKRPPSVLSAVSPIDTLVDSWKALWEKPTAAVSLPKKHPAQTVQNFISAYNERDYNTLENMVDPDIEFDDTAYPKPCRGLPELERRWRLTRNAQGDKRIQVAVDDIASSTTTVGIRFHLENVEGEIPNGRGAAFFQLSNDGLLVKKVFWVQESAQKGGEASLQTLNRASKVMKLTGYNKATATSTATKEASEMIETSFLSLPEKYFAAWNRRDMSSAVALFADTVTYDDTAFPEPFSGKTNLSSHLYKCSNAFPSTFTFQVDKVADAGDRISVLWHVENDGDDLPFTRGCSFYNVDTKRNEILDGIDFVEPGPIKLGGFRLLVSTVRTNLEREPARYVPLISWIAYIYIVFFSNGILPGANALELEQRTWEEVRDLSLNFFLVSPLLQLSFSPTVHPMLEGVFNLLLSWAAMFAGFLSDDRREKPNVAPMLPIVIGMQFLTSAFLMPYLVLRSTEESTLVAKDALPKVAQLAEARALAPFLASVGTGSIVWGLVGRMADFGDLSTRWSSFIDLLSIDRVGSSFVVDLALFWLFQSFLIDDDLKRRGIDPETSELPVFLGKYVPFFGMALYLAMRPPLPLNIQNSQND
;
A
#
# COMPACT_ATOMS: atom_id res chain seq x y z
N MET A 1 -42.04 38.54 -11.56
CA MET A 1 -40.66 38.05 -11.71
C MET A 1 -40.07 37.81 -10.32
N ARG A 2 -40.12 36.56 -9.85
CA ARG A 2 -39.56 36.08 -8.58
C ARG A 2 -38.63 34.92 -8.91
N ARG A 3 -37.38 34.98 -8.44
CA ARG A 3 -36.40 33.89 -8.54
C ARG A 3 -36.75 32.82 -7.50
N GLN A 4 -36.97 31.59 -7.96
CA GLN A 4 -37.16 30.41 -7.12
C GLN A 4 -35.83 29.67 -6.97
N SER A 5 -35.43 29.46 -5.72
CA SER A 5 -34.37 28.54 -5.30
C SER A 5 -34.95 27.12 -5.29
N LEU A 6 -34.31 26.17 -5.99
CA LEU A 6 -34.68 24.76 -5.91
C LEU A 6 -33.68 24.02 -5.01
N VAL A 7 -34.15 23.69 -3.81
CA VAL A 7 -33.60 22.68 -2.92
C VAL A 7 -34.14 21.34 -3.40
N VAL A 8 -33.28 20.35 -3.67
CA VAL A 8 -33.72 18.95 -3.86
C VAL A 8 -32.94 18.10 -2.87
N GLY A 9 -33.62 17.74 -1.79
CA GLY A 9 -33.21 16.68 -0.88
C GLY A 9 -33.57 15.32 -1.47
N VAL A 10 -32.69 14.34 -1.32
CA VAL A 10 -32.97 12.94 -1.64
C VAL A 10 -33.42 12.24 -0.37
N VAL A 11 -34.70 11.87 -0.36
CA VAL A 11 -35.36 11.05 0.66
C VAL A 11 -35.06 9.59 0.37
N VAL A 12 -34.48 8.88 1.35
CA VAL A 12 -34.30 7.43 1.35
C VAL A 12 -35.65 6.77 1.64
N ALA A 13 -36.19 6.07 0.65
CA ALA A 13 -37.39 5.25 0.80
C ALA A 13 -37.03 3.90 1.43
N LEU A 14 -37.41 3.72 2.70
CA LEU A 14 -37.50 2.43 3.37
C LEU A 14 -38.83 1.78 3.00
N GLN A 15 -38.81 0.59 2.40
CA GLN A 15 -39.96 -0.31 2.39
C GLN A 15 -39.65 -1.55 3.23
N PRO A 16 -40.61 -2.01 4.07
CA PRO A 16 -40.48 -3.22 4.87
C PRO A 16 -41.02 -4.42 4.09
N ASN A 17 -40.41 -5.60 4.26
CA ASN A 17 -41.09 -6.86 3.94
C ASN A 17 -40.85 -7.91 5.04
N PRO A 18 -41.82 -8.80 5.26
CA PRO A 18 -42.06 -9.40 6.57
C PRO A 18 -41.62 -10.86 6.68
N ILE A 19 -41.25 -11.21 7.91
CA ILE A 19 -41.60 -12.44 8.65
C ILE A 19 -41.79 -13.71 7.81
N LEU A 20 -40.85 -14.65 7.93
CA LEU A 20 -41.11 -16.08 7.76
C LEU A 20 -40.50 -16.89 8.91
N ALA A 21 -41.31 -17.85 9.36
CA ALA A 21 -41.27 -18.52 10.64
C ALA A 21 -40.15 -19.57 10.76
N PHE A 22 -39.53 -19.64 11.94
CA PHE A 22 -38.70 -20.76 12.36
C PHE A 22 -39.58 -21.95 12.76
N SER A 23 -39.49 -23.03 11.98
CA SER A 23 -39.99 -24.35 12.34
C SER A 23 -38.83 -25.19 12.89
N THR A 24 -39.06 -25.74 14.09
CA THR A 24 -38.19 -26.66 14.80
C THR A 24 -38.24 -28.06 14.21
N SER A 25 -37.10 -28.68 13.92
CA SER A 25 -37.02 -30.16 13.90
C SER A 25 -35.69 -30.65 14.47
N ARG A 26 -35.79 -31.41 15.56
CA ARG A 26 -34.75 -32.25 16.17
C ARG A 26 -34.34 -33.37 15.22
N SER A 27 -33.07 -33.78 15.29
CA SER A 27 -32.67 -35.18 15.14
C SER A 27 -31.34 -35.45 15.88
N PRO A 28 -31.06 -36.71 16.28
CA PRO A 28 -30.41 -37.00 17.55
C PRO A 28 -28.96 -37.50 17.46
N THR A 29 -28.32 -37.42 18.63
CA THR A 29 -27.09 -38.07 19.10
C THR A 29 -26.86 -39.51 18.61
N LEU A 30 -25.61 -39.83 18.24
CA LEU A 30 -25.06 -41.20 18.31
C LEU A 30 -23.62 -41.19 18.84
N LYS A 31 -23.38 -42.17 19.73
CA LYS A 31 -22.26 -42.31 20.67
C LYS A 31 -21.00 -42.91 20.03
N ARG A 32 -19.88 -42.59 20.69
CA ARG A 32 -18.54 -43.19 20.62
C ARG A 32 -18.56 -44.73 20.70
N GLU A 33 -17.72 -45.38 19.90
CA GLU A 33 -17.06 -46.65 20.25
C GLU A 33 -15.62 -46.69 19.72
N HIS A 34 -14.69 -47.08 20.61
CA HIS A 34 -13.29 -47.42 20.31
C HIS A 34 -13.18 -48.92 19.97
N PRO A 35 -12.26 -49.34 19.07
CA PRO A 35 -11.80 -50.71 19.04
C PRO A 35 -10.41 -50.89 19.67
N ARG A 36 -10.28 -52.06 20.28
CA ARG A 36 -9.21 -52.58 21.12
C ARG A 36 -7.94 -52.92 20.32
N TRP A 37 -6.80 -52.71 20.97
CA TRP A 37 -5.50 -53.22 20.58
C TRP A 37 -5.43 -54.74 20.78
N VAL A 38 -5.03 -55.47 19.73
CA VAL A 38 -4.68 -56.90 19.79
C VAL A 38 -3.17 -57.01 19.88
N ASN A 39 -2.73 -57.70 20.93
CA ASN A 39 -1.35 -58.03 21.23
C ASN A 39 -0.99 -59.33 20.49
N ASN A 40 0.12 -59.38 19.75
CA ASN A 40 0.71 -60.66 19.36
C ASN A 40 2.24 -60.58 19.32
N GLN A 41 2.86 -61.34 20.21
CA GLN A 41 4.30 -61.52 20.38
C GLN A 41 4.90 -62.36 19.25
N LYS A 42 6.17 -62.10 18.89
CA LYS A 42 7.30 -63.05 18.99
C LYS A 42 8.58 -62.48 18.36
N ARG A 43 9.65 -62.41 19.16
CA ARG A 43 11.06 -62.23 18.74
C ARG A 43 11.65 -63.59 18.30
N PRO A 44 12.69 -63.61 17.44
CA PRO A 44 14.00 -64.12 17.88
C PRO A 44 15.18 -63.39 17.17
N PRO A 45 16.45 -63.85 17.31
CA PRO A 45 17.31 -63.75 18.48
C PRO A 45 18.45 -62.72 18.28
N SER A 46 19.02 -62.26 19.39
CA SER A 46 20.15 -61.34 19.47
C SER A 46 21.46 -61.97 19.02
N VAL A 47 22.10 -61.39 18.00
CA VAL A 47 23.54 -61.50 17.76
C VAL A 47 24.17 -60.19 18.20
N LEU A 48 24.84 -60.23 19.36
CA LEU A 48 25.70 -59.17 19.86
C LEU A 48 26.99 -59.15 19.02
N SER A 49 27.15 -58.15 18.17
CA SER A 49 28.48 -57.68 17.75
C SER A 49 28.77 -56.39 18.51
N ALA A 50 29.89 -56.39 19.21
CA ALA A 50 30.35 -55.26 20.01
C ALA A 50 30.83 -54.14 19.07
N VAL A 51 30.11 -53.02 19.06
CA VAL A 51 30.60 -51.76 18.49
C VAL A 51 30.89 -50.83 19.67
N SER A 52 32.06 -50.18 19.65
CA SER A 52 32.50 -49.33 20.76
C SER A 52 31.59 -48.10 20.91
N PRO A 53 31.34 -47.58 22.13
CA PRO A 53 30.47 -46.41 22.34
C PRO A 53 31.04 -45.10 21.80
N ILE A 54 32.29 -45.09 21.32
CA ILE A 54 32.99 -43.90 20.84
C ILE A 54 32.74 -43.71 19.33
N ASP A 55 32.62 -44.80 18.57
CA ASP A 55 32.41 -44.73 17.12
C ASP A 55 31.00 -44.22 16.77
N THR A 56 29.99 -44.56 17.58
CA THR A 56 28.60 -44.11 17.39
C THR A 56 28.40 -42.62 17.68
N LEU A 57 29.22 -42.00 18.52
CA LEU A 57 29.15 -40.55 18.80
C LEU A 57 29.82 -39.73 17.70
N VAL A 58 30.93 -40.20 17.14
CA VAL A 58 31.63 -39.54 16.02
C VAL A 58 30.83 -39.67 14.72
N ASP A 59 30.20 -40.82 14.47
CA ASP A 59 29.34 -41.03 13.30
C ASP A 59 28.03 -40.23 13.40
N SER A 60 27.47 -40.08 14.60
CA SER A 60 26.29 -39.21 14.83
C SER A 60 26.62 -37.72 14.67
N TRP A 61 27.85 -37.30 15.02
CA TRP A 61 28.32 -35.93 14.80
C TRP A 61 28.63 -35.62 13.33
N LYS A 62 29.18 -36.58 12.58
CA LYS A 62 29.41 -36.44 11.13
C LYS A 62 28.10 -36.43 10.33
N ALA A 63 27.12 -37.26 10.69
CA ALA A 63 25.80 -37.28 10.04
C ALA A 63 25.00 -35.98 10.23
N LEU A 64 25.35 -35.17 11.24
CA LEU A 64 24.73 -33.89 11.50
C LEU A 64 25.32 -32.75 10.63
N TRP A 65 26.53 -32.94 10.08
CA TRP A 65 27.25 -31.94 9.24
C TRP A 65 27.48 -32.37 7.78
N GLU A 66 27.33 -33.64 7.43
CA GLU A 66 27.34 -34.11 6.04
C GLU A 66 25.94 -34.04 5.44
N LYS A 67 25.73 -33.11 4.49
CA LYS A 67 24.50 -33.09 3.69
C LYS A 67 24.40 -34.40 2.89
N PRO A 68 23.25 -35.10 2.90
CA PRO A 68 23.07 -36.24 2.03
C PRO A 68 23.09 -35.76 0.57
N THR A 69 24.19 -35.98 -0.14
CA THR A 69 24.22 -35.96 -1.61
C THR A 69 23.65 -37.27 -2.13
N ALA A 70 22.38 -37.52 -1.81
CA ALA A 70 21.54 -38.26 -2.72
C ALA A 70 21.12 -37.23 -3.77
N ALA A 71 21.56 -37.40 -5.01
CA ALA A 71 20.95 -36.74 -6.15
C ALA A 71 19.51 -37.25 -6.27
N VAL A 72 18.62 -36.76 -5.39
CA VAL A 72 17.21 -36.65 -5.69
C VAL A 72 17.20 -35.80 -6.94
N SER A 73 16.85 -36.39 -8.07
CA SER A 73 16.51 -35.63 -9.26
C SER A 73 15.40 -34.67 -8.85
N LEU A 74 15.76 -33.42 -8.58
CA LEU A 74 14.79 -32.34 -8.35
C LEU A 74 13.79 -32.44 -9.50
N PRO A 75 12.46 -32.42 -9.22
CA PRO A 75 11.48 -32.43 -10.29
C PRO A 75 11.86 -31.33 -11.27
N LYS A 76 11.95 -31.66 -12.56
CA LYS A 76 12.28 -30.69 -13.61
C LYS A 76 11.32 -29.51 -13.44
N LYS A 77 11.89 -28.36 -13.07
CA LYS A 77 11.17 -27.18 -12.64
C LYS A 77 10.46 -26.57 -13.85
N HIS A 78 9.19 -26.24 -13.70
CA HIS A 78 8.41 -25.55 -14.72
C HIS A 78 8.19 -24.10 -14.25
N PRO A 79 8.87 -23.10 -14.85
CA PRO A 79 8.69 -21.67 -14.53
C PRO A 79 7.22 -21.24 -14.50
N ALA A 80 6.42 -21.75 -15.45
CA ALA A 80 4.98 -21.58 -15.48
C ALA A 80 4.29 -22.03 -14.17
N GLN A 81 4.68 -23.17 -13.61
CA GLN A 81 4.15 -23.67 -12.34
C GLN A 81 4.56 -22.79 -11.16
N THR A 82 5.79 -22.27 -11.15
CA THR A 82 6.25 -21.32 -10.12
C THR A 82 5.35 -20.08 -10.09
N VAL A 83 5.02 -19.51 -11.26
CA VAL A 83 4.13 -18.35 -11.35
C VAL A 83 2.69 -18.70 -10.99
N GLN A 84 2.16 -19.86 -11.43
CA GLN A 84 0.83 -20.30 -11.02
C GLN A 84 0.71 -20.47 -9.49
N ASN A 85 1.71 -21.07 -8.86
CA ASN A 85 1.76 -21.22 -7.41
C ASN A 85 1.85 -19.85 -6.72
N PHE A 86 2.60 -18.90 -7.29
CA PHE A 86 2.70 -17.53 -6.79
C PHE A 86 1.32 -16.83 -6.83
N ILE A 87 0.61 -16.94 -7.95
CA ILE A 87 -0.74 -16.37 -8.08
C ILE A 87 -1.74 -17.05 -7.14
N SER A 88 -1.65 -18.37 -6.96
CA SER A 88 -2.48 -19.10 -5.99
C SER A 88 -2.24 -18.59 -4.57
N ALA A 89 -0.97 -18.52 -4.14
CA ALA A 89 -0.59 -18.00 -2.83
C ALA A 89 -1.02 -16.53 -2.64
N TYR A 90 -0.93 -15.71 -3.70
CA TYR A 90 -1.42 -14.33 -3.71
C TYR A 90 -2.94 -14.24 -3.50
N ASN A 91 -3.71 -15.06 -4.23
CA ASN A 91 -5.16 -15.13 -4.11
C ASN A 91 -5.62 -15.70 -2.75
N GLU A 92 -4.87 -16.67 -2.21
CA GLU A 92 -5.12 -17.29 -0.90
C GLU A 92 -4.67 -16.42 0.29
N ARG A 93 -3.90 -15.35 0.01
CA ARG A 93 -3.32 -14.44 1.01
C ARG A 93 -2.31 -15.14 1.93
N ASP A 94 -1.62 -16.16 1.42
CA ASP A 94 -0.56 -16.86 2.15
C ASP A 94 0.78 -16.12 2.00
N TYR A 95 0.97 -15.12 2.85
CA TYR A 95 2.20 -14.31 2.86
C TYR A 95 3.45 -15.13 3.19
N ASN A 96 3.34 -16.18 4.01
CA ASN A 96 4.48 -17.03 4.35
C ASN A 96 4.99 -17.79 3.13
N THR A 97 4.07 -18.32 2.32
CA THR A 97 4.43 -18.98 1.06
C THR A 97 4.98 -17.95 0.06
N LEU A 98 4.35 -16.78 -0.09
CA LEU A 98 4.84 -15.73 -0.99
C LEU A 98 6.26 -15.27 -0.63
N GLU A 99 6.56 -15.07 0.64
CA GLU A 99 7.89 -14.67 1.11
C GLU A 99 8.98 -15.68 0.73
N ASN A 100 8.66 -16.99 0.72
CA ASN A 100 9.59 -18.05 0.33
C ASN A 100 9.72 -18.23 -1.19
N MET A 101 8.83 -17.63 -1.98
CA MET A 101 8.81 -17.72 -3.45
C MET A 101 9.44 -16.50 -4.14
N VAL A 102 9.87 -15.51 -3.35
CA VAL A 102 10.32 -14.22 -3.85
C VAL A 102 11.77 -13.98 -3.45
N ASP A 103 12.55 -13.45 -4.39
CA ASP A 103 13.92 -13.03 -4.11
C ASP A 103 13.90 -11.84 -3.12
N PRO A 104 14.77 -11.81 -2.09
CA PRO A 104 14.81 -10.71 -1.13
C PRO A 104 14.97 -9.33 -1.78
N ASP A 105 15.64 -9.26 -2.94
CA ASP A 105 15.91 -8.04 -3.71
C ASP A 105 14.90 -7.85 -4.87
N ILE A 106 13.69 -8.43 -4.77
CA ILE A 106 12.66 -8.35 -5.80
C ILE A 106 12.35 -6.91 -6.25
N GLU A 107 12.14 -6.73 -7.55
CA GLU A 107 11.56 -5.52 -8.13
C GLU A 107 10.15 -5.82 -8.63
N PHE A 108 9.12 -5.28 -7.97
CA PHE A 108 7.73 -5.43 -8.39
C PHE A 108 7.20 -4.09 -8.90
N ASP A 109 7.11 -3.96 -10.23
CA ASP A 109 6.64 -2.76 -10.90
C ASP A 109 5.16 -2.88 -11.27
N ASP A 110 4.30 -2.39 -10.37
CA ASP A 110 2.88 -2.19 -10.65
C ASP A 110 2.66 -0.82 -11.27
N THR A 111 2.36 -0.81 -12.56
CA THR A 111 2.15 0.41 -13.35
C THR A 111 0.99 1.28 -12.89
N ALA A 112 0.15 0.82 -11.96
CA ALA A 112 -0.84 1.66 -11.28
C ALA A 112 -0.19 2.66 -10.30
N TYR A 113 1.07 2.45 -9.93
CA TYR A 113 1.81 3.26 -8.96
C TYR A 113 3.01 3.97 -9.63
N PRO A 114 3.45 5.11 -9.09
CA PRO A 114 4.55 5.88 -9.69
C PRO A 114 5.93 5.26 -9.46
N LYS A 115 6.07 4.32 -8.52
CA LYS A 115 7.33 3.68 -8.17
C LYS A 115 7.12 2.18 -7.98
N PRO A 116 8.07 1.34 -8.46
CA PRO A 116 8.07 -0.08 -8.17
C PRO A 116 8.37 -0.31 -6.69
N CYS A 117 7.87 -1.41 -6.13
CA CYS A 117 8.29 -1.89 -4.82
C CYS A 117 9.67 -2.55 -4.97
N ARG A 118 10.61 -2.19 -4.10
CA ARG A 118 11.96 -2.76 -4.10
C ARG A 118 12.22 -3.51 -2.80
N GLY A 119 12.51 -4.79 -2.94
CA GLY A 119 12.74 -5.72 -1.86
C GLY A 119 11.46 -6.23 -1.20
N LEU A 120 11.61 -7.36 -0.51
CA LEU A 120 10.49 -8.07 0.12
C LEU A 120 9.70 -7.22 1.13
N PRO A 121 10.32 -6.39 2.01
CA PRO A 121 9.55 -5.63 3.01
C PRO A 121 8.57 -4.60 2.40
N GLU A 122 8.95 -3.94 1.30
CA GLU A 122 8.07 -2.97 0.63
C GLU A 122 6.91 -3.67 -0.08
N LEU A 123 7.22 -4.78 -0.75
CA LEU A 123 6.24 -5.58 -1.48
C LEU A 123 5.22 -6.24 -0.54
N GLU A 124 5.70 -6.84 0.56
CA GLU A 124 4.84 -7.44 1.58
C GLU A 124 3.91 -6.39 2.20
N ARG A 125 4.45 -5.22 2.55
CA ARG A 125 3.63 -4.10 3.05
C ARG A 125 2.57 -3.71 2.02
N ARG A 126 2.91 -3.66 0.73
CA ARG A 126 1.94 -3.36 -0.34
C ARG A 126 0.83 -4.40 -0.41
N TRP A 127 1.15 -5.69 -0.40
CA TRP A 127 0.14 -6.75 -0.47
C TRP A 127 -0.82 -6.70 0.73
N ARG A 128 -0.29 -6.49 1.94
CA ARG A 128 -1.10 -6.36 3.15
C ARG A 128 -2.00 -5.13 3.13
N LEU A 129 -1.52 -3.98 2.65
CA LEU A 129 -2.34 -2.78 2.49
C LEU A 129 -3.46 -2.99 1.47
N THR A 130 -3.14 -3.56 0.31
CA THR A 130 -4.14 -3.88 -0.72
C THR A 130 -5.19 -4.85 -0.17
N ARG A 131 -4.77 -5.88 0.58
CA ARG A 131 -5.68 -6.82 1.26
C ARG A 131 -6.60 -6.12 2.25
N ASN A 132 -6.06 -5.26 3.11
CA ASN A 132 -6.85 -4.51 4.09
C ASN A 132 -7.88 -3.61 3.39
N ALA A 133 -7.51 -2.99 2.28
CA ALA A 133 -8.37 -2.10 1.52
C ALA A 133 -9.43 -2.82 0.67
N GLN A 134 -9.20 -4.07 0.27
CA GLN A 134 -10.21 -4.92 -0.39
C GLN A 134 -11.25 -5.46 0.59
N GLY A 135 -10.88 -5.63 1.86
CA GLY A 135 -11.73 -6.23 2.88
C GLY A 135 -12.20 -7.64 2.49
N ASP A 136 -13.52 -7.84 2.49
CA ASP A 136 -14.16 -9.15 2.27
C ASP A 136 -14.52 -9.40 0.81
N LYS A 137 -14.22 -8.45 -0.09
CA LYS A 137 -14.57 -8.52 -1.53
C LYS A 137 -13.86 -9.65 -2.30
N ARG A 138 -12.88 -10.32 -1.68
CA ARG A 138 -12.09 -11.45 -2.23
C ARG A 138 -11.80 -11.30 -3.73
N ILE A 139 -11.11 -10.22 -4.09
CA ILE A 139 -10.68 -10.01 -5.47
C ILE A 139 -9.55 -10.99 -5.76
N GLN A 140 -9.70 -11.80 -6.82
CA GLN A 140 -8.75 -12.81 -7.24
C GLN A 140 -8.23 -12.50 -8.64
N VAL A 141 -7.02 -12.94 -8.91
CA VAL A 141 -6.37 -12.90 -10.21
C VAL A 141 -6.64 -14.25 -10.87
N ALA A 142 -7.44 -14.25 -11.94
CA ALA A 142 -7.68 -15.42 -12.77
C ALA A 142 -6.76 -15.38 -13.99
N VAL A 143 -5.91 -16.40 -14.15
CA VAL A 143 -4.95 -16.48 -15.25
C VAL A 143 -5.65 -17.02 -16.49
N ASP A 144 -5.72 -16.17 -17.53
CA ASP A 144 -6.35 -16.51 -18.82
C ASP A 144 -5.38 -17.29 -19.71
N ASP A 145 -4.15 -16.77 -19.84
CA ASP A 145 -3.09 -17.35 -20.66
C ASP A 145 -1.75 -17.29 -19.94
N ILE A 146 -0.88 -18.24 -20.30
CA ILE A 146 0.50 -18.30 -19.83
C ILE A 146 1.43 -18.63 -20.99
N ALA A 147 2.52 -17.86 -21.09
CA ALA A 147 3.64 -18.11 -22.00
C ALA A 147 4.91 -18.17 -21.15
N SER A 148 5.73 -19.20 -21.33
CA SER A 148 6.85 -19.50 -20.42
C SER A 148 8.07 -19.95 -21.20
N SER A 149 9.22 -19.34 -20.91
CA SER A 149 10.54 -19.80 -21.29
C SER A 149 11.25 -20.46 -20.10
N THR A 150 12.58 -20.49 -20.09
CA THR A 150 13.42 -21.02 -19.00
C THR A 150 13.39 -20.16 -17.73
N THR A 151 13.32 -18.83 -17.87
CA THR A 151 13.41 -17.88 -16.74
C THR A 151 12.43 -16.73 -16.85
N THR A 152 11.70 -16.62 -17.95
CA THR A 152 10.68 -15.58 -18.15
C THR A 152 9.32 -16.23 -18.30
N VAL A 153 8.30 -15.62 -17.69
CA VAL A 153 6.93 -16.09 -17.77
C VAL A 153 6.03 -14.88 -17.92
N GLY A 154 5.27 -14.82 -19.01
CA GLY A 154 4.16 -13.89 -19.16
C GLY A 154 2.86 -14.57 -18.75
N ILE A 155 2.01 -13.88 -17.99
CA ILE A 155 0.60 -14.22 -17.84
C ILE A 155 -0.30 -13.10 -18.37
N ARG A 156 -1.41 -13.49 -18.97
CA ARG A 156 -2.60 -12.63 -19.17
C ARG A 156 -3.61 -13.01 -18.10
N PHE A 157 -4.27 -12.03 -17.50
CA PHE A 157 -5.22 -12.28 -16.43
C PHE A 157 -6.42 -11.34 -16.50
N HIS A 158 -7.47 -11.72 -15.80
CA HIS A 158 -8.53 -10.81 -15.38
C HIS A 158 -8.69 -10.85 -13.87
N LEU A 159 -9.28 -9.78 -13.32
CA LEU A 159 -9.66 -9.72 -11.92
C LEU A 159 -11.12 -10.15 -11.79
N GLU A 160 -11.39 -11.04 -10.86
CA GLU A 160 -12.75 -11.49 -10.53
C GLU A 160 -13.03 -11.38 -9.03
N ASN A 161 -14.32 -11.32 -8.69
CA ASN A 161 -14.81 -11.40 -7.32
C ASN A 161 -15.97 -12.41 -7.25
N VAL A 162 -16.66 -12.48 -6.10
CA VAL A 162 -17.80 -13.39 -5.91
C VAL A 162 -18.96 -13.12 -6.88
N GLU A 163 -19.05 -11.91 -7.44
CA GLU A 163 -20.09 -11.48 -8.39
C GLU A 163 -19.69 -11.74 -9.86
N GLY A 164 -18.44 -12.12 -10.13
CA GLY A 164 -17.90 -12.41 -11.47
C GLY A 164 -16.71 -11.52 -11.84
N GLU A 165 -16.46 -11.39 -13.15
CA GLU A 165 -15.37 -10.58 -13.69
C GLU A 165 -15.57 -9.09 -13.38
N ILE A 166 -14.51 -8.43 -12.90
CA ILE A 166 -14.50 -7.02 -12.58
C ILE A 166 -14.31 -6.22 -13.88
N PRO A 167 -15.18 -5.25 -14.20
CA PRO A 167 -15.02 -4.41 -15.39
C PRO A 167 -13.67 -3.68 -15.41
N ASN A 168 -12.98 -3.71 -16.55
CA ASN A 168 -11.60 -3.22 -16.72
C ASN A 168 -10.59 -3.90 -15.77
N GLY A 169 -10.87 -5.13 -15.36
CA GLY A 169 -10.00 -5.97 -14.54
C GLY A 169 -8.96 -6.75 -15.33
N ARG A 170 -8.96 -6.68 -16.67
CA ARG A 170 -7.98 -7.36 -17.51
C ARG A 170 -6.59 -6.75 -17.35
N GLY A 171 -5.57 -7.58 -17.47
CA GLY A 171 -4.19 -7.15 -17.37
C GLY A 171 -3.21 -8.21 -17.87
N ALA A 172 -1.94 -7.85 -17.82
CA ALA A 172 -0.83 -8.74 -18.08
C ALA A 172 0.25 -8.55 -17.02
N ALA A 173 0.95 -9.62 -16.70
CA ALA A 173 2.13 -9.57 -15.85
C ALA A 173 3.28 -10.37 -16.46
N PHE A 174 4.48 -9.80 -16.41
CA PHE A 174 5.69 -10.41 -16.91
C PHE A 174 6.66 -10.67 -15.76
N PHE A 175 6.95 -11.94 -15.51
CA PHE A 175 7.79 -12.43 -14.44
C PHE A 175 9.17 -12.80 -14.97
N GLN A 176 10.20 -12.39 -14.24
CA GLN A 176 11.56 -12.90 -14.41
C GLN A 176 11.92 -13.67 -13.14
N LEU A 177 12.31 -14.92 -13.32
CA LEU A 177 12.67 -15.83 -12.25
C LEU A 177 14.19 -15.89 -12.06
N SER A 178 14.63 -16.44 -10.94
CA SER A 178 16.00 -16.85 -10.72
C SER A 178 16.47 -17.85 -11.78
N ASN A 179 17.79 -18.00 -11.94
CA ASN A 179 18.37 -18.94 -12.91
C ASN A 179 17.91 -20.39 -12.72
N ASP A 180 17.52 -20.73 -11.50
CA ASP A 180 17.01 -22.03 -11.14
C ASP A 180 15.47 -22.10 -11.17
N GLY A 181 14.77 -21.05 -11.61
CA GLY A 181 13.33 -20.99 -11.83
C GLY A 181 12.45 -21.06 -10.57
N LEU A 182 13.01 -20.91 -9.37
CA LEU A 182 12.28 -21.06 -8.11
C LEU A 182 11.80 -19.74 -7.50
N LEU A 183 12.57 -18.68 -7.67
CA LEU A 183 12.30 -17.40 -7.02
C LEU A 183 11.89 -16.36 -8.05
N VAL A 184 10.86 -15.58 -7.73
CA VAL A 184 10.47 -14.41 -8.52
C VAL A 184 11.42 -13.26 -8.20
N LYS A 185 12.11 -12.73 -9.22
CA LYS A 185 13.09 -11.64 -9.09
C LYS A 185 12.55 -10.30 -9.57
N LYS A 186 11.80 -10.30 -10.66
CA LYS A 186 11.22 -9.08 -11.23
C LYS A 186 9.83 -9.35 -11.75
N VAL A 187 8.91 -8.44 -11.48
CA VAL A 187 7.55 -8.48 -12.00
C VAL A 187 7.24 -7.14 -12.63
N PHE A 188 6.80 -7.14 -13.87
CA PHE A 188 6.13 -6.00 -14.49
C PHE A 188 4.63 -6.31 -14.53
N TRP A 189 3.82 -5.49 -13.88
CA TRP A 189 2.38 -5.69 -13.72
C TRP A 189 1.63 -4.52 -14.35
N VAL A 190 0.84 -4.81 -15.39
CA VAL A 190 0.05 -3.82 -16.12
C VAL A 190 -1.41 -4.22 -16.14
N GLN A 191 -2.27 -3.31 -15.69
CA GLN A 191 -3.72 -3.45 -15.78
C GLN A 191 -4.24 -2.52 -16.89
N GLU A 192 -5.25 -2.99 -17.61
CA GLU A 192 -5.94 -2.20 -18.62
C GLU A 192 -6.41 -0.85 -18.07
N SER A 193 -6.14 0.22 -18.82
CA SER A 193 -6.58 1.56 -18.44
C SER A 193 -8.09 1.69 -18.58
N ALA A 194 -8.75 2.17 -17.52
CA ALA A 194 -10.16 2.56 -17.59
C ALA A 194 -10.40 3.76 -18.53
N GLN A 195 -9.36 4.55 -18.82
CA GLN A 195 -9.41 5.65 -19.78
C GLN A 195 -8.69 5.22 -21.07
N LYS A 196 -9.48 4.87 -22.07
CA LYS A 196 -9.00 4.50 -23.41
C LYS A 196 -8.95 5.76 -24.28
N GLY A 197 -7.76 6.30 -24.51
CA GLY A 197 -7.56 7.54 -25.26
C GLY A 197 -7.93 7.41 -26.75
N GLY A 198 -7.92 6.19 -27.27
CA GLY A 198 -8.34 5.87 -28.64
C GLY A 198 -7.70 6.77 -29.70
N GLU A 199 -8.50 7.22 -30.66
CA GLU A 199 -8.00 8.10 -31.73
C GLU A 199 -7.63 9.52 -31.24
N ALA A 200 -8.17 9.98 -30.11
CA ALA A 200 -7.92 11.33 -29.60
C ALA A 200 -6.47 11.50 -29.07
N SER A 201 -5.91 10.44 -28.48
CA SER A 201 -4.49 10.44 -28.07
C SER A 201 -3.57 10.49 -29.28
N LEU A 202 -3.86 9.72 -30.34
CA LEU A 202 -3.10 9.77 -31.60
C LEU A 202 -3.15 11.15 -32.27
N GLN A 203 -4.31 11.83 -32.25
CA GLN A 203 -4.42 13.19 -32.78
C GLN A 203 -3.58 14.20 -31.98
N THR A 204 -3.57 14.06 -30.66
CA THR A 204 -2.76 14.89 -29.76
C THR A 204 -1.26 14.66 -30.03
N LEU A 205 -0.85 13.40 -30.17
CA LEU A 205 0.51 13.02 -30.48
C LEU A 205 0.95 13.53 -31.86
N ASN A 206 0.09 13.42 -32.88
CA ASN A 206 0.36 13.95 -34.22
C ASN A 206 0.53 15.48 -34.22
N ARG A 207 -0.25 16.21 -33.41
CA ARG A 207 -0.07 17.66 -33.23
C ARG A 207 1.26 17.96 -32.54
N ALA A 208 1.59 17.24 -31.46
CA ALA A 208 2.84 17.40 -30.74
C ALA A 208 4.06 17.07 -31.61
N SER A 209 4.00 15.99 -32.40
CA SER A 209 5.10 15.57 -33.29
C SER A 209 5.34 16.58 -34.41
N LYS A 210 4.28 17.21 -34.95
CA LYS A 210 4.41 18.33 -35.90
C LYS A 210 5.10 19.54 -35.27
N VAL A 211 4.79 19.85 -34.01
CA VAL A 211 5.45 20.93 -33.27
C VAL A 211 6.92 20.60 -33.01
N MET A 212 7.25 19.37 -32.59
CA MET A 212 8.63 18.92 -32.38
C MET A 212 9.48 19.00 -33.67
N LYS A 213 8.89 18.67 -34.82
CA LYS A 213 9.53 18.84 -36.13
C LYS A 213 9.81 20.31 -36.47
N LEU A 214 8.94 21.23 -36.05
CA LEU A 214 9.09 22.67 -36.28
C LEU A 214 10.11 23.33 -35.34
N THR A 215 10.31 22.79 -34.14
CA THR A 215 11.27 23.34 -33.16
C THR A 215 12.70 22.83 -33.35
N GLY A 216 12.97 22.01 -34.38
CA GLY A 216 14.32 21.59 -34.74
C GLY A 216 14.93 20.51 -33.83
N TYR A 217 14.14 19.77 -33.05
CA TYR A 217 14.61 18.71 -32.15
C TYR A 217 15.04 17.41 -32.85
N ASN A 218 15.39 17.45 -34.15
CA ASN A 218 15.90 16.29 -34.87
C ASN A 218 17.26 16.63 -35.49
N LYS A 219 18.34 16.18 -34.87
CA LYS A 219 19.65 16.13 -35.52
C LYS A 219 19.70 14.85 -36.35
N ALA A 220 19.50 14.99 -37.65
CA ALA A 220 19.63 13.90 -38.60
C ALA A 220 21.03 13.28 -38.52
N THR A 221 21.11 11.96 -38.36
CA THR A 221 22.29 11.19 -38.74
C THR A 221 21.88 10.10 -39.71
N ALA A 222 22.02 10.40 -41.00
CA ALA A 222 22.18 9.38 -42.02
C ALA A 222 23.63 8.89 -41.97
N THR A 223 23.89 7.58 -42.10
CA THR A 223 25.00 7.01 -42.90
C THR A 223 24.94 5.47 -42.96
N SER A 224 25.10 4.97 -44.19
CA SER A 224 25.66 3.66 -44.62
C SER A 224 24.77 2.42 -44.61
N THR A 225 24.03 2.26 -45.72
CA THR A 225 23.36 1.03 -46.18
C THR A 225 24.23 0.39 -47.27
N ALA A 226 24.75 -0.82 -47.04
CA ALA A 226 25.16 -1.80 -48.06
C ALA A 226 25.80 -3.06 -47.43
N THR A 227 26.45 -2.94 -46.27
CA THR A 227 27.15 -4.07 -45.62
C THR A 227 26.35 -4.70 -44.46
N LYS A 228 25.23 -4.08 -44.05
CA LYS A 228 24.34 -4.52 -42.95
C LYS A 228 23.35 -5.62 -43.34
N GLU A 229 22.94 -5.68 -44.61
CA GLU A 229 21.81 -6.52 -45.05
C GLU A 229 22.10 -8.03 -44.96
N ALA A 230 23.35 -8.46 -45.14
CA ALA A 230 23.73 -9.87 -45.01
C ALA A 230 23.89 -10.34 -43.55
N SER A 231 24.28 -9.44 -42.64
CA SER A 231 24.34 -9.70 -41.19
C SER A 231 22.95 -9.63 -40.53
N GLU A 232 22.08 -8.71 -40.96
CA GLU A 232 20.70 -8.60 -40.48
C GLU A 232 19.83 -9.80 -40.90
N MET A 233 20.05 -10.39 -42.08
CA MET A 233 19.31 -11.59 -42.51
C MET A 233 19.62 -12.84 -41.65
N ILE A 234 20.82 -12.94 -41.06
CA ILE A 234 21.18 -14.05 -40.17
C ILE A 234 20.62 -13.80 -38.76
N GLU A 235 20.71 -12.56 -38.24
CA GLU A 235 20.12 -12.18 -36.94
C GLU A 235 18.60 -12.32 -36.90
N THR A 236 17.89 -11.91 -37.97
CA THR A 236 16.42 -11.97 -38.04
C THR A 236 15.85 -13.39 -38.11
N SER A 237 16.67 -14.39 -38.43
CA SER A 237 16.24 -15.79 -38.48
C SER A 237 15.94 -16.40 -37.10
N PHE A 238 16.60 -15.89 -36.05
CA PHE A 238 16.43 -16.33 -34.66
C PHE A 238 15.33 -15.60 -33.89
N LEU A 239 14.78 -14.53 -34.47
CA LEU A 239 13.71 -13.74 -33.86
C LEU A 239 12.37 -14.48 -33.93
N SER A 240 11.63 -14.40 -32.82
CA SER A 240 10.23 -14.79 -32.76
C SER A 240 9.37 -13.93 -33.70
N LEU A 241 8.15 -14.41 -34.00
CA LEU A 241 7.20 -13.66 -34.84
C LEU A 241 6.90 -12.25 -34.29
N PRO A 242 6.65 -12.07 -32.97
CA PRO A 242 6.49 -10.73 -32.40
C PRO A 242 7.71 -9.83 -32.55
N GLU A 243 8.93 -10.34 -32.36
CA GLU A 243 10.15 -9.56 -32.55
C GLU A 243 10.33 -9.12 -34.00
N LYS A 244 9.99 -9.99 -34.96
CA LYS A 244 9.96 -9.63 -36.40
C LYS A 244 8.93 -8.53 -36.67
N TYR A 245 7.77 -8.58 -36.01
CA TYR A 245 6.74 -7.57 -36.08
C TYR A 245 7.25 -6.21 -35.56
N PHE A 246 7.81 -6.15 -34.35
CA PHE A 246 8.40 -4.91 -33.80
C PHE A 246 9.56 -4.38 -34.66
N ALA A 247 10.40 -5.26 -35.21
CA ALA A 247 11.47 -4.86 -36.12
C ALA A 247 10.94 -4.23 -37.42
N ALA A 248 9.89 -4.81 -38.01
CA ALA A 248 9.21 -4.22 -39.17
C ALA A 248 8.55 -2.87 -38.83
N TRP A 249 7.94 -2.78 -37.65
CA TRP A 249 7.36 -1.55 -37.12
C TRP A 249 8.40 -0.43 -37.00
N ASN A 250 9.57 -0.72 -36.42
CA ASN A 250 10.68 0.23 -36.26
C ASN A 250 11.24 0.71 -37.60
N ARG A 251 11.27 -0.13 -38.63
CA ARG A 251 11.60 0.27 -40.01
C ARG A 251 10.49 1.05 -40.70
N ARG A 252 9.34 1.24 -40.05
CA ARG A 252 8.11 1.85 -40.60
C ARG A 252 7.54 1.08 -41.80
N ASP A 253 7.82 -0.22 -41.87
CA ASP A 253 7.33 -1.10 -42.92
C ASP A 253 6.08 -1.85 -42.43
N MET A 254 4.94 -1.15 -42.48
CA MET A 254 3.66 -1.72 -42.04
C MET A 254 3.21 -2.88 -42.94
N SER A 255 3.63 -2.91 -44.21
CA SER A 255 3.29 -3.99 -45.13
C SER A 255 3.94 -5.29 -44.69
N SER A 256 5.23 -5.28 -44.36
CA SER A 256 5.92 -6.44 -43.79
C SER A 256 5.39 -6.79 -42.40
N ALA A 257 5.04 -5.80 -41.56
CA ALA A 257 4.45 -6.04 -40.26
C ALA A 257 3.12 -6.81 -40.35
N VAL A 258 2.19 -6.37 -41.22
CA VAL A 258 0.88 -7.00 -41.43
C VAL A 258 1.00 -8.38 -42.08
N ALA A 259 2.01 -8.60 -42.92
CA ALA A 259 2.25 -9.89 -43.57
C ALA A 259 2.54 -11.02 -42.58
N LEU A 260 2.99 -10.69 -41.36
CA LEU A 260 3.24 -11.68 -40.30
C LEU A 260 1.97 -12.18 -39.60
N PHE A 261 0.82 -11.55 -39.82
CA PHE A 261 -0.44 -11.93 -39.19
C PHE A 261 -1.27 -12.87 -40.09
N ALA A 262 -2.21 -13.60 -39.53
CA ALA A 262 -3.21 -14.37 -40.27
C ALA A 262 -4.31 -13.45 -40.84
N ASP A 263 -4.98 -13.86 -41.92
CA ASP A 263 -6.05 -13.05 -42.55
C ASP A 263 -7.21 -12.75 -41.59
N THR A 264 -7.49 -13.68 -40.68
CA THR A 264 -8.57 -13.63 -39.67
C THR A 264 -8.13 -13.05 -38.33
N VAL A 265 -6.99 -12.36 -38.27
CA VAL A 265 -6.41 -11.83 -37.02
C VAL A 265 -7.41 -10.98 -36.23
N THR A 266 -7.40 -11.14 -34.90
CA THR A 266 -7.99 -10.14 -33.99
C THR A 266 -6.87 -9.54 -33.15
N TYR A 267 -6.76 -8.22 -33.16
CA TYR A 267 -5.73 -7.47 -32.44
C TYR A 267 -6.38 -6.50 -31.45
N ASP A 268 -6.19 -6.70 -30.14
CA ASP A 268 -6.72 -5.84 -29.08
C ASP A 268 -5.61 -4.92 -28.55
N ASP A 269 -5.55 -3.68 -29.05
CA ASP A 269 -4.75 -2.65 -28.39
C ASP A 269 -5.59 -2.02 -27.28
N THR A 270 -5.26 -2.31 -26.02
CA THR A 270 -6.05 -1.86 -24.87
C THR A 270 -6.09 -0.34 -24.68
N ALA A 271 -5.25 0.43 -25.41
CA ALA A 271 -5.38 1.88 -25.48
C ALA A 271 -6.62 2.34 -26.30
N PHE A 272 -7.22 1.43 -27.08
CA PHE A 272 -8.38 1.66 -27.93
C PHE A 272 -9.63 0.93 -27.40
N PRO A 273 -10.83 1.51 -27.61
CA PRO A 273 -12.07 0.91 -27.10
C PRO A 273 -12.36 -0.50 -27.60
N GLU A 274 -12.14 -0.75 -28.90
CA GLU A 274 -12.54 -1.97 -29.59
C GLU A 274 -11.34 -2.65 -30.27
N PRO A 275 -11.27 -4.00 -30.27
CA PRO A 275 -10.29 -4.75 -31.03
C PRO A 275 -10.41 -4.55 -32.56
N PHE A 276 -9.31 -4.75 -33.27
CA PHE A 276 -9.24 -4.69 -34.73
C PHE A 276 -9.30 -6.11 -35.32
N SER A 277 -10.39 -6.41 -36.05
CA SER A 277 -10.58 -7.71 -36.70
C SER A 277 -10.25 -7.67 -38.19
N GLY A 278 -9.44 -8.62 -38.65
CA GLY A 278 -8.98 -8.81 -40.02
C GLY A 278 -7.77 -7.95 -40.41
N LYS A 279 -6.94 -8.47 -41.33
CA LYS A 279 -5.71 -7.81 -41.80
C LYS A 279 -5.91 -6.38 -42.28
N THR A 280 -7.02 -6.08 -42.95
CA THR A 280 -7.30 -4.74 -43.47
C THR A 280 -7.44 -3.70 -42.35
N ASN A 281 -8.18 -4.05 -41.29
CA ASN A 281 -8.39 -3.15 -40.15
C ASN A 281 -7.12 -2.99 -39.33
N LEU A 282 -6.38 -4.09 -39.11
CA LEU A 282 -5.06 -4.05 -38.50
C LEU A 282 -4.10 -3.15 -39.31
N SER A 283 -4.01 -3.33 -40.62
CA SER A 283 -3.18 -2.51 -41.49
C SER A 283 -3.53 -1.02 -41.38
N SER A 284 -4.81 -0.67 -41.47
CA SER A 284 -5.28 0.71 -41.30
C SER A 284 -4.87 1.29 -39.94
N HIS A 285 -5.03 0.52 -38.86
CA HIS A 285 -4.62 0.91 -37.52
C HIS A 285 -3.09 1.12 -37.42
N LEU A 286 -2.29 0.18 -37.91
CA LEU A 286 -0.84 0.26 -37.92
C LEU A 286 -0.33 1.48 -38.71
N TYR A 287 -0.93 1.78 -39.86
CA TYR A 287 -0.64 3.01 -40.60
C TYR A 287 -1.07 4.28 -39.85
N LYS A 288 -2.22 4.29 -39.16
CA LYS A 288 -2.65 5.45 -38.35
C LYS A 288 -1.65 5.72 -37.21
N CYS A 289 -1.27 4.68 -36.48
CA CYS A 289 -0.31 4.76 -35.40
C CYS A 289 1.06 5.21 -35.93
N SER A 290 1.62 4.54 -36.94
CA SER A 290 2.94 4.89 -37.48
C SER A 290 3.04 6.32 -38.01
N ASN A 291 1.95 6.88 -38.55
CA ASN A 291 1.88 8.29 -38.98
C ASN A 291 1.77 9.29 -37.82
N ALA A 292 1.25 8.89 -36.66
CA ALA A 292 1.13 9.74 -35.48
C ALA A 292 2.43 9.82 -34.68
N PHE A 293 3.17 8.71 -34.59
CA PHE A 293 4.44 8.62 -33.86
C PHE A 293 5.59 9.31 -34.62
N PRO A 294 6.47 10.07 -33.92
CA PRO A 294 7.74 10.53 -34.51
C PRO A 294 8.58 9.37 -35.03
N SER A 295 9.35 9.60 -36.10
CA SER A 295 10.23 8.58 -36.71
C SER A 295 11.37 8.12 -35.80
N THR A 296 11.72 8.96 -34.82
CA THR A 296 12.73 8.70 -33.78
C THR A 296 12.25 7.72 -32.72
N PHE A 297 10.94 7.41 -32.68
CA PHE A 297 10.39 6.47 -31.71
C PHE A 297 10.58 5.04 -32.21
N THR A 298 11.18 4.21 -31.37
CA THR A 298 11.46 2.80 -31.64
C THR A 298 11.00 1.93 -30.48
N PHE A 299 10.33 0.83 -30.79
CA PHE A 299 9.97 -0.19 -29.81
C PHE A 299 11.16 -1.10 -29.55
N GLN A 300 11.49 -1.28 -28.28
CA GLN A 300 12.54 -2.17 -27.83
C GLN A 300 11.90 -3.37 -27.14
N VAL A 301 12.24 -4.56 -27.60
CA VAL A 301 11.81 -5.80 -26.97
C VAL A 301 12.79 -6.13 -25.85
N ASP A 302 12.34 -5.99 -24.61
CA ASP A 302 13.17 -6.21 -23.42
C ASP A 302 13.36 -7.69 -23.13
N LYS A 303 12.26 -8.43 -23.17
CA LYS A 303 12.19 -9.86 -22.84
C LYS A 303 11.08 -10.55 -23.61
N VAL A 304 11.31 -11.82 -23.90
CA VAL A 304 10.33 -12.71 -24.54
C VAL A 304 10.13 -13.93 -23.65
N ALA A 305 8.87 -14.35 -23.49
CA ALA A 305 8.51 -15.66 -22.95
C ALA A 305 7.82 -16.45 -24.06
N ASP A 306 8.52 -17.43 -24.62
CA ASP A 306 8.09 -18.19 -25.80
C ASP A 306 7.73 -19.63 -25.40
N ALA A 307 6.44 -19.98 -25.49
CA ALA A 307 5.91 -21.32 -25.25
C ALA A 307 5.72 -22.14 -26.55
N GLY A 308 6.12 -21.60 -27.70
CA GLY A 308 5.95 -22.20 -29.03
C GLY A 308 4.68 -21.76 -29.73
N ASP A 309 3.50 -22.00 -29.14
CA ASP A 309 2.20 -21.58 -29.68
C ASP A 309 1.68 -20.26 -29.08
N ARG A 310 2.27 -19.82 -27.97
CA ARG A 310 2.00 -18.53 -27.33
C ARG A 310 3.30 -17.81 -26.99
N ILE A 311 3.33 -16.53 -27.28
CA ILE A 311 4.50 -15.69 -27.05
C ILE A 311 4.06 -14.43 -26.32
N SER A 312 4.69 -14.16 -25.18
CA SER A 312 4.55 -12.90 -24.45
C SER A 312 5.81 -12.06 -24.61
N VAL A 313 5.64 -10.75 -24.79
CA VAL A 313 6.72 -9.81 -25.02
C VAL A 313 6.60 -8.64 -24.07
N LEU A 314 7.66 -8.38 -23.30
CA LEU A 314 7.84 -7.14 -22.57
C LEU A 314 8.57 -6.15 -23.46
N TRP A 315 8.06 -4.93 -23.57
CA TRP A 315 8.64 -3.90 -24.43
C TRP A 315 8.55 -2.51 -23.80
N HIS A 316 9.39 -1.62 -24.32
CA HIS A 316 9.29 -0.17 -24.08
C HIS A 316 9.53 0.60 -25.37
N VAL A 317 9.24 1.90 -25.35
CA VAL A 317 9.52 2.81 -26.46
C VAL A 317 10.67 3.72 -26.06
N GLU A 318 11.66 3.84 -26.94
CA GLU A 318 12.74 4.81 -26.85
C GLU A 318 12.50 5.96 -27.83
N ASN A 319 13.13 7.10 -27.58
CA ASN A 319 13.28 8.20 -28.53
C ASN A 319 14.75 8.54 -28.68
N ASP A 320 15.33 8.24 -29.85
CA ASP A 320 16.76 8.42 -30.13
C ASP A 320 17.71 7.73 -29.11
N GLY A 321 17.29 6.57 -28.59
CA GLY A 321 18.06 5.77 -27.64
C GLY A 321 17.81 6.09 -26.16
N ASP A 322 16.97 7.09 -25.85
CA ASP A 322 16.55 7.39 -24.49
C ASP A 322 15.17 6.80 -24.18
N ASP A 323 15.03 6.14 -23.03
CA ASP A 323 13.75 5.59 -22.54
C ASP A 323 12.67 6.68 -22.48
N LEU A 324 11.53 6.42 -23.12
CA LEU A 324 10.40 7.31 -23.06
C LEU A 324 9.49 6.91 -21.88
N PRO A 325 9.20 7.83 -20.93
CA PRO A 325 8.47 7.48 -19.73
C PRO A 325 7.01 7.17 -20.04
N PHE A 326 6.43 6.19 -19.33
CA PHE A 326 5.03 5.76 -19.47
C PHE A 326 4.67 5.15 -20.84
N THR A 327 5.66 4.65 -21.58
CA THR A 327 5.46 3.95 -22.86
C THR A 327 6.09 2.58 -22.83
N ARG A 328 5.80 1.84 -21.76
CA ARG A 328 6.16 0.43 -21.60
C ARG A 328 4.90 -0.42 -21.76
N GLY A 329 5.05 -1.70 -22.05
CA GLY A 329 3.89 -2.56 -22.19
C GLY A 329 4.25 -4.04 -22.21
N CYS A 330 3.20 -4.85 -22.15
CA CYS A 330 3.29 -6.30 -22.25
C CYS A 330 2.28 -6.77 -23.30
N SER A 331 2.76 -7.51 -24.29
CA SER A 331 1.93 -8.04 -25.37
C SER A 331 1.85 -9.56 -25.31
N PHE A 332 0.72 -10.12 -25.74
CA PHE A 332 0.50 -11.55 -25.89
C PHE A 332 0.07 -11.87 -27.30
N TYR A 333 0.65 -12.92 -27.87
CA TYR A 333 0.35 -13.37 -29.21
C TYR A 333 0.15 -14.88 -29.22
N ASN A 334 -0.93 -15.35 -29.85
CA ASN A 334 -1.04 -16.73 -30.27
C ASN A 334 -0.46 -16.87 -31.68
N VAL A 335 0.35 -17.90 -31.89
CA VAL A 335 1.11 -18.07 -33.14
C VAL A 335 0.92 -19.47 -33.70
N ASP A 336 0.86 -19.56 -35.04
CA ASP A 336 0.99 -20.82 -35.76
C ASP A 336 2.43 -20.93 -36.28
N THR A 337 3.26 -21.71 -35.60
CA THR A 337 4.66 -21.93 -35.98
C THR A 337 4.83 -22.69 -37.28
N LYS A 338 3.81 -23.44 -37.74
CA LYS A 338 3.87 -24.18 -39.00
C LYS A 338 3.58 -23.27 -40.17
N ARG A 339 2.62 -22.37 -40.02
CA ARG A 339 2.30 -21.34 -41.03
C ARG A 339 3.21 -20.12 -40.93
N ASN A 340 3.92 -19.99 -39.80
CA ASN A 340 4.74 -18.83 -39.46
C ASN A 340 3.91 -17.53 -39.47
N GLU A 341 2.75 -17.57 -38.82
CA GLU A 341 1.77 -16.48 -38.76
C GLU A 341 1.32 -16.21 -37.30
N ILE A 342 1.01 -14.95 -36.99
CA ILE A 342 0.37 -14.53 -35.74
C ILE A 342 -1.15 -14.61 -35.91
N LEU A 343 -1.82 -15.39 -35.06
CA LEU A 343 -3.25 -15.67 -35.14
C LEU A 343 -4.08 -14.58 -34.47
N ASP A 344 -3.66 -14.12 -33.30
CA ASP A 344 -4.26 -13.01 -32.55
C ASP A 344 -3.20 -12.34 -31.66
N GLY A 345 -3.50 -11.13 -31.21
CA GLY A 345 -2.62 -10.34 -30.38
C GLY A 345 -3.38 -9.41 -29.44
N ILE A 346 -2.83 -9.18 -28.25
CA ILE A 346 -3.33 -8.17 -27.32
C ILE A 346 -2.15 -7.40 -26.71
N ASP A 347 -2.27 -6.07 -26.67
CA ASP A 347 -1.27 -5.17 -26.11
C ASP A 347 -1.80 -4.50 -24.86
N PHE A 348 -1.12 -4.73 -23.73
CA PHE A 348 -1.34 -3.97 -22.50
C PHE A 348 -0.30 -2.86 -22.40
N VAL A 349 -0.76 -1.62 -22.58
CA VAL A 349 0.09 -0.43 -22.52
C VAL A 349 0.05 0.16 -21.12
N GLU A 350 1.21 0.54 -20.60
CA GLU A 350 1.32 1.24 -19.33
C GLU A 350 0.38 2.47 -19.33
N PRO A 351 -0.49 2.63 -18.31
CA PRO A 351 -1.37 3.79 -18.22
C PRO A 351 -0.55 5.07 -18.10
N GLY A 352 -1.10 6.19 -18.58
CA GLY A 352 -0.41 7.48 -18.68
C GLY A 352 0.15 8.03 -17.36
N PRO A 353 0.72 9.26 -17.38
CA PRO A 353 1.53 9.79 -16.28
C PRO A 353 0.79 9.90 -14.93
N ILE A 354 -0.53 9.95 -14.94
CA ILE A 354 -1.35 10.03 -13.73
C ILE A 354 -1.59 8.62 -13.17
N LYS A 355 -0.75 8.25 -12.20
CA LYS A 355 -0.82 6.96 -11.50
C LYS A 355 -1.77 7.05 -10.30
N LEU A 356 -2.93 6.42 -10.41
CA LEU A 356 -4.01 6.52 -9.40
C LEU A 356 -4.00 5.40 -8.34
N GLY A 357 -3.03 4.47 -8.37
CA GLY A 357 -2.97 3.32 -7.46
C GLY A 357 -3.02 3.71 -5.98
N GLY A 358 -2.20 4.70 -5.57
CA GLY A 358 -2.18 5.18 -4.19
C GLY A 358 -3.50 5.84 -3.74
N PHE A 359 -4.12 6.63 -4.62
CA PHE A 359 -5.41 7.27 -4.34
C PHE A 359 -6.54 6.24 -4.28
N ARG A 360 -6.57 5.28 -5.22
CA ARG A 360 -7.52 4.15 -5.21
C ARG A 360 -7.40 3.35 -3.93
N LEU A 361 -6.17 3.02 -3.52
CA LEU A 361 -5.87 2.34 -2.26
C LEU A 361 -6.47 3.11 -1.08
N LEU A 362 -6.16 4.40 -0.96
CA LEU A 362 -6.69 5.26 0.11
C LEU A 362 -8.23 5.28 0.14
N VAL A 363 -8.89 5.52 -1.00
CA VAL A 363 -10.36 5.56 -1.07
C VAL A 363 -10.97 4.21 -0.74
N SER A 364 -10.36 3.10 -1.19
CA SER A 364 -10.81 1.75 -0.83
C SER A 364 -10.65 1.49 0.66
N THR A 365 -9.53 1.89 1.28
CA THR A 365 -9.30 1.78 2.72
C THR A 365 -10.35 2.55 3.51
N VAL A 366 -10.61 3.82 3.18
CA VAL A 366 -11.64 4.63 3.87
C VAL A 366 -13.00 3.94 3.78
N ARG A 367 -13.39 3.51 2.58
CA ARG A 367 -14.68 2.86 2.35
C ARG A 367 -14.80 1.57 3.16
N THR A 368 -13.82 0.68 3.07
CA THR A 368 -13.84 -0.60 3.77
C THR A 368 -13.80 -0.43 5.28
N ASN A 369 -13.04 0.54 5.80
CA ASN A 369 -13.00 0.83 7.23
C ASN A 369 -14.34 1.38 7.74
N LEU A 370 -15.03 2.23 6.97
CA LEU A 370 -16.37 2.74 7.32
C LEU A 370 -17.45 1.66 7.22
N GLU A 371 -17.35 0.75 6.24
CA GLU A 371 -18.23 -0.42 6.10
C GLU A 371 -18.08 -1.37 7.31
N ARG A 372 -16.85 -1.59 7.78
CA ARG A 372 -16.54 -2.48 8.92
C ARG A 372 -16.84 -1.86 10.28
N GLU A 373 -16.50 -0.59 10.47
CA GLU A 373 -16.66 0.14 11.73
C GLU A 373 -17.37 1.48 11.49
N PRO A 374 -18.73 1.49 11.46
CA PRO A 374 -19.49 2.73 11.23
C PRO A 374 -19.21 3.85 12.24
N ALA A 375 -18.71 3.53 13.44
CA ALA A 375 -18.27 4.54 14.41
C ALA A 375 -17.20 5.50 13.85
N ARG A 376 -16.45 5.10 12.82
CA ARG A 376 -15.45 5.93 12.13
C ARG A 376 -16.04 7.07 11.30
N TYR A 377 -17.36 7.10 11.07
CA TYR A 377 -18.02 8.29 10.52
C TYR A 377 -17.85 9.50 11.46
N VAL A 378 -17.78 9.28 12.78
CA VAL A 378 -17.63 10.35 13.77
C VAL A 378 -16.31 11.12 13.58
N PRO A 379 -15.11 10.48 13.60
CA PRO A 379 -13.85 11.20 13.33
C PRO A 379 -13.78 11.75 11.90
N LEU A 380 -14.37 11.08 10.90
CA LEU A 380 -14.37 11.60 9.52
C LEU A 380 -15.14 12.92 9.39
N ILE A 381 -16.39 12.95 9.88
CA ILE A 381 -17.23 14.16 9.83
C ILE A 381 -16.63 15.25 10.70
N SER A 382 -16.12 14.89 11.89
CA SER A 382 -15.44 15.83 12.78
C SER A 382 -14.20 16.42 12.12
N TRP A 383 -13.43 15.65 11.36
CA TRP A 383 -12.28 16.15 10.61
C TRP A 383 -12.67 17.12 9.50
N ILE A 384 -13.69 16.80 8.70
CA ILE A 384 -14.19 17.72 7.67
C ILE A 384 -14.65 19.05 8.30
N ALA A 385 -15.43 18.96 9.39
CA ALA A 385 -15.88 20.13 10.13
C ALA A 385 -14.70 20.92 10.72
N TYR A 386 -13.73 20.25 11.33
CA TYR A 386 -12.54 20.87 11.90
C TYR A 386 -11.72 21.61 10.85
N ILE A 387 -11.42 20.96 9.72
CA ILE A 387 -10.67 21.60 8.62
C ILE A 387 -11.41 22.83 8.12
N TYR A 388 -12.73 22.74 7.92
CA TYR A 388 -13.52 23.90 7.52
C TYR A 388 -13.50 25.01 8.57
N ILE A 389 -13.77 24.70 9.84
CA ILE A 389 -13.89 25.67 10.92
C ILE A 389 -12.55 26.37 11.18
N VAL A 390 -11.48 25.60 11.37
CA VAL A 390 -10.17 26.14 11.74
C VAL A 390 -9.54 26.90 10.58
N PHE A 391 -9.57 26.37 9.35
CA PHE A 391 -8.80 26.97 8.26
C PHE A 391 -9.60 27.95 7.40
N PHE A 392 -10.91 27.74 7.22
CA PHE A 392 -11.68 28.43 6.18
C PHE A 392 -12.86 29.26 6.71
N SER A 393 -13.37 28.97 7.91
CA SER A 393 -14.57 29.65 8.40
C SER A 393 -14.29 31.07 8.86
N ASN A 394 -15.23 31.97 8.55
CA ASN A 394 -15.27 33.32 9.07
C ASN A 394 -16.32 33.41 10.18
N GLY A 395 -15.91 33.84 11.37
CA GLY A 395 -16.82 34.14 12.49
C GLY A 395 -17.29 32.95 13.33
N ILE A 396 -16.88 31.70 13.03
CA ILE A 396 -17.13 30.55 13.93
C ILE A 396 -16.01 30.45 14.97
N LEU A 397 -14.77 30.41 14.50
CA LEU A 397 -13.59 30.52 15.36
C LEU A 397 -13.12 31.98 15.35
N PRO A 398 -12.76 32.55 16.51
CA PRO A 398 -12.15 33.87 16.57
C PRO A 398 -10.92 34.04 15.68
N GLY A 399 -10.63 35.27 15.27
CA GLY A 399 -9.46 35.62 14.47
C GLY A 399 -9.58 35.37 12.95
N ALA A 400 -8.62 35.92 12.21
CA ALA A 400 -8.50 35.82 10.76
C ALA A 400 -8.36 34.36 10.30
N ASN A 401 -8.98 33.98 9.18
CA ASN A 401 -8.85 32.62 8.64
C ASN A 401 -7.43 32.37 8.09
N ALA A 402 -7.09 31.10 7.82
CA ALA A 402 -5.73 30.73 7.41
C ALA A 402 -5.32 31.29 6.03
N LEU A 403 -6.28 31.70 5.19
CA LEU A 403 -6.02 32.26 3.86
C LEU A 403 -5.59 33.73 3.92
N GLU A 404 -5.81 34.41 5.04
CA GLU A 404 -5.43 35.82 5.23
C GLU A 404 -3.93 35.97 5.53
N LEU A 405 -3.23 34.88 5.86
CA LEU A 405 -1.77 34.81 6.03
C LEU A 405 -1.19 35.94 6.91
N GLU A 406 -1.89 36.29 7.99
CA GLU A 406 -1.45 37.38 8.87
C GLU A 406 -0.06 37.12 9.47
N GLN A 407 0.80 38.13 9.41
CA GLN A 407 2.15 38.05 9.98
C GLN A 407 2.13 37.72 11.48
N ARG A 408 1.18 38.29 12.22
CA ARG A 408 1.01 38.05 13.66
C ARG A 408 0.82 36.57 13.98
N THR A 409 0.01 35.87 13.19
CA THR A 409 -0.23 34.42 13.34
C THR A 409 1.06 33.63 13.19
N TRP A 410 1.89 33.98 12.20
CA TRP A 410 3.18 33.31 11.98
C TRP A 410 4.20 33.60 13.09
N GLU A 411 4.24 34.84 13.59
CA GLU A 411 5.08 35.22 14.73
C GLU A 411 4.67 34.45 15.99
N GLU A 412 3.37 34.35 16.26
CA GLU A 412 2.84 33.59 17.40
C GLU A 412 3.19 32.10 17.31
N VAL A 413 2.98 31.47 16.15
CA VAL A 413 3.34 30.06 15.93
C VAL A 413 4.83 29.84 16.13
N ARG A 414 5.68 30.73 15.59
CA ARG A 414 7.14 30.69 15.80
C ARG A 414 7.47 30.80 17.27
N ASP A 415 6.89 31.78 17.96
CA ASP A 415 7.27 32.11 19.33
C ASP A 415 6.87 31.01 20.31
N LEU A 416 5.67 30.44 20.14
CA LEU A 416 5.23 29.25 20.86
C LEU A 416 6.16 28.06 20.59
N SER A 417 6.55 27.85 19.33
CA SER A 417 7.46 26.77 18.93
C SER A 417 8.86 26.92 19.55
N LEU A 418 9.37 28.15 19.70
CA LEU A 418 10.65 28.39 20.39
C LEU A 418 10.59 28.06 21.88
N ASN A 419 9.39 28.09 22.47
CA ASN A 419 9.11 27.71 23.86
C ASN A 419 8.56 26.28 23.99
N PHE A 420 8.90 25.40 23.04
CA PHE A 420 8.52 23.98 23.05
C PHE A 420 8.93 23.27 24.34
N PHE A 421 7.97 22.54 24.93
CA PHE A 421 8.02 21.88 26.23
C PHE A 421 8.52 22.78 27.38
N LEU A 422 8.36 24.11 27.22
CA LEU A 422 8.83 25.13 28.15
C LEU A 422 10.34 25.05 28.45
N VAL A 423 11.12 24.39 27.59
CA VAL A 423 12.56 24.20 27.84
C VAL A 423 13.31 25.53 27.84
N SER A 424 13.11 26.35 26.80
CA SER A 424 13.79 27.63 26.67
C SER A 424 13.38 28.68 27.73
N PRO A 425 12.09 28.85 28.11
CA PRO A 425 11.76 29.80 29.18
C PRO A 425 12.24 29.33 30.55
N LEU A 426 12.24 28.02 30.85
CA LEU A 426 12.75 27.49 32.11
C LEU A 426 14.27 27.63 32.24
N LEU A 427 14.99 27.47 31.13
CA LEU A 427 16.44 27.67 31.07
C LEU A 427 16.85 29.13 30.86
N GLN A 428 15.88 30.05 30.73
CA GLN A 428 16.11 31.48 30.48
C GLN A 428 17.03 31.74 29.28
N LEU A 429 16.83 30.99 28.19
CA LEU A 429 17.66 31.12 27.00
C LEU A 429 17.41 32.48 26.33
N SER A 430 18.45 33.09 25.78
CA SER A 430 18.41 34.45 25.19
C SER A 430 17.45 34.60 24.02
N PHE A 431 17.12 33.50 23.35
CA PHE A 431 16.17 33.46 22.23
C PHE A 431 14.75 33.09 22.67
N SER A 432 14.46 32.90 23.96
CA SER A 432 13.11 32.57 24.45
C SER A 432 12.20 33.79 24.36
N PRO A 433 11.18 33.79 23.48
CA PRO A 433 10.25 34.90 23.37
C PRO A 433 9.31 34.97 24.58
N THR A 434 8.84 36.18 24.87
CA THR A 434 7.83 36.42 25.91
C THR A 434 6.44 36.29 25.32
N VAL A 435 5.78 35.18 25.61
CA VAL A 435 4.39 34.87 25.22
C VAL A 435 3.51 34.82 26.47
N HIS A 436 2.20 34.99 26.29
CA HIS A 436 1.23 34.90 27.38
C HIS A 436 1.31 33.52 28.08
N PRO A 437 1.55 33.46 29.40
CA PRO A 437 1.87 32.21 30.09
C PRO A 437 0.74 31.15 30.02
N MET A 438 -0.53 31.56 30.08
CA MET A 438 -1.65 30.61 29.90
C MET A 438 -1.72 30.03 28.48
N LEU A 439 -1.33 30.79 27.46
CA LEU A 439 -1.31 30.31 26.08
C LEU A 439 -0.16 29.32 25.89
N GLU A 440 1.03 29.62 26.42
CA GLU A 440 2.16 28.68 26.45
C GLU A 440 1.83 27.40 27.21
N GLY A 441 1.09 27.52 28.33
CA GLY A 441 0.64 26.39 29.13
C GLY A 441 -0.33 25.50 28.37
N VAL A 442 -1.33 26.07 27.69
CA VAL A 442 -2.28 25.33 26.85
C VAL A 442 -1.57 24.66 25.68
N PHE A 443 -0.70 25.38 24.98
CA PHE A 443 0.09 24.86 23.85
C PHE A 443 0.95 23.67 24.28
N ASN A 444 1.75 23.80 25.34
CA ASN A 444 2.66 22.74 25.76
C ASN A 444 1.92 21.56 26.42
N LEU A 445 0.79 21.79 27.08
CA LEU A 445 -0.09 20.70 27.53
C LEU A 445 -0.61 19.88 26.33
N LEU A 446 -1.08 20.57 25.27
CA LEU A 446 -1.58 19.95 24.07
C LEU A 446 -0.50 19.12 23.36
N LEU A 447 0.70 19.65 23.20
CA LEU A 447 1.82 18.94 22.56
C LEU A 447 2.28 17.74 23.39
N SER A 448 2.33 17.89 24.72
CA SER A 448 2.63 16.79 25.62
C SER A 448 1.58 15.68 25.52
N TRP A 449 0.30 16.04 25.38
CA TRP A 449 -0.77 15.07 25.13
C TRP A 449 -0.64 14.43 23.74
N ALA A 450 -0.35 15.21 22.69
CA ALA A 450 -0.09 14.69 21.35
C ALA A 450 1.06 13.68 21.35
N ALA A 451 2.12 13.93 22.13
CA ALA A 451 3.25 13.03 22.26
C ALA A 451 2.88 11.71 22.98
N MET A 452 1.87 11.70 23.86
CA MET A 452 1.42 10.46 24.53
C MET A 452 0.86 9.44 23.54
N PHE A 453 0.36 9.89 22.38
CA PHE A 453 -0.07 8.97 21.31
C PHE A 453 1.07 8.11 20.76
N ALA A 454 2.34 8.46 21.01
CA ALA A 454 3.47 7.56 20.76
C ALA A 454 3.33 6.21 21.49
N GLY A 455 2.63 6.18 22.64
CA GLY A 455 2.32 4.94 23.36
C GLY A 455 1.50 3.94 22.53
N PHE A 456 0.87 4.35 21.43
CA PHE A 456 0.12 3.49 20.52
C PHE A 456 0.87 3.16 19.22
N LEU A 457 2.20 3.35 19.18
CA LEU A 457 3.01 2.98 18.01
C LEU A 457 2.93 1.49 17.64
N SER A 458 2.51 0.63 18.56
CA SER A 458 2.23 -0.80 18.32
C SER A 458 0.99 -1.06 17.42
N ASP A 459 0.18 -0.04 17.14
CA ASP A 459 -0.95 -0.13 16.21
C ASP A 459 -0.54 -0.27 14.74
N ASP A 460 0.70 0.12 14.38
CA ASP A 460 1.29 -0.09 13.06
C ASP A 460 2.43 -1.11 13.14
N ARG A 461 2.26 -2.25 12.46
CA ARG A 461 3.22 -3.38 12.52
C ARG A 461 3.21 -4.17 11.22
N ARG A 462 4.19 -5.06 11.05
CA ARG A 462 4.38 -5.86 9.81
C ARG A 462 3.08 -6.57 9.39
N GLU A 463 2.43 -7.27 10.31
CA GLU A 463 1.20 -8.03 10.04
C GLU A 463 -0.04 -7.16 9.84
N LYS A 464 -0.04 -5.97 10.44
CA LYS A 464 -1.13 -5.00 10.44
C LYS A 464 -0.58 -3.61 10.04
N PRO A 465 -0.27 -3.40 8.74
CA PRO A 465 0.21 -2.11 8.29
C PRO A 465 -0.95 -1.13 8.09
N ASN A 466 -0.72 0.12 8.47
CA ASN A 466 -1.64 1.22 8.23
C ASN A 466 -1.20 2.01 7.00
N VAL A 467 -2.16 2.55 6.23
CA VAL A 467 -1.87 3.40 5.06
C VAL A 467 -0.99 4.57 5.48
N ALA A 468 -1.34 5.20 6.60
CA ALA A 468 -0.53 6.18 7.30
C ALA A 468 0.11 5.53 8.56
N PRO A 469 1.44 5.30 8.57
CA PRO A 469 2.15 4.81 9.76
C PRO A 469 1.98 5.75 10.96
N MET A 470 1.86 5.21 12.16
CA MET A 470 1.56 5.99 13.37
C MET A 470 2.68 6.99 13.75
N LEU A 471 3.95 6.65 13.51
CA LEU A 471 5.07 7.53 13.89
C LEU A 471 5.06 8.89 13.15
N PRO A 472 5.00 8.94 11.81
CA PRO A 472 4.77 10.19 11.07
C PRO A 472 3.53 10.97 11.53
N ILE A 473 2.46 10.26 11.91
CA ILE A 473 1.24 10.89 12.44
C ILE A 473 1.52 11.58 13.76
N VAL A 474 2.15 10.91 14.73
CA VAL A 474 2.49 11.51 16.03
C VAL A 474 3.43 12.71 15.87
N ILE A 475 4.38 12.64 14.93
CA ILE A 475 5.23 13.78 14.58
C ILE A 475 4.39 14.92 13.99
N GLY A 476 3.49 14.63 13.05
CA GLY A 476 2.58 15.61 12.46
C GLY A 476 1.64 16.25 13.50
N MET A 477 1.21 15.48 14.50
CA MET A 477 0.42 15.96 15.63
C MET A 477 1.16 17.01 16.48
N GLN A 478 2.51 17.06 16.44
CA GLN A 478 3.27 18.12 17.12
C GLN A 478 3.13 19.48 16.42
N PHE A 479 2.62 19.53 15.19
CA PHE A 479 2.43 20.75 14.41
C PHE A 479 0.96 21.10 14.22
N LEU A 480 0.16 20.13 13.75
CA LEU A 480 -1.26 20.32 13.42
C LEU A 480 -2.18 19.34 14.16
N THR A 481 -1.73 18.76 15.27
CA THR A 481 -2.57 18.10 16.30
C THR A 481 -3.72 17.27 15.71
N SER A 482 -4.96 17.74 15.82
CA SER A 482 -6.19 17.05 15.42
C SER A 482 -6.34 16.86 13.90
N ALA A 483 -5.66 17.68 13.09
CA ALA A 483 -5.61 17.51 11.64
C ALA A 483 -4.93 16.19 11.24
N PHE A 484 -4.04 15.65 12.08
CA PHE A 484 -3.37 14.36 11.87
C PHE A 484 -4.04 13.20 12.61
N LEU A 485 -4.55 13.43 13.83
CA LEU A 485 -5.17 12.38 14.64
C LEU A 485 -6.43 11.80 13.97
N MET A 486 -7.38 12.64 13.54
CA MET A 486 -8.66 12.13 13.05
C MET A 486 -8.55 11.35 11.73
N PRO A 487 -7.75 11.77 10.72
CA PRO A 487 -7.51 10.95 9.54
C PRO A 487 -6.86 9.62 9.88
N TYR A 488 -5.95 9.60 10.86
CA TYR A 488 -5.35 8.35 11.32
C TYR A 488 -6.42 7.38 11.86
N LEU A 489 -7.35 7.88 12.69
CA LEU A 489 -8.44 7.05 13.23
C LEU A 489 -9.35 6.47 12.13
N VAL A 490 -9.53 7.20 11.02
CA VAL A 490 -10.30 6.71 9.86
C VAL A 490 -9.49 5.68 9.05
N LEU A 491 -8.20 5.94 8.82
CA LEU A 491 -7.34 5.19 7.89
C LEU A 491 -6.66 3.96 8.51
N ARG A 492 -6.45 3.92 9.82
CA ARG A 492 -5.83 2.78 10.51
C ARG A 492 -6.63 1.50 10.25
N SER A 493 -5.97 0.37 10.13
CA SER A 493 -6.67 -0.90 9.95
C SER A 493 -7.38 -1.34 11.24
N THR A 494 -8.47 -2.08 11.10
CA THR A 494 -9.21 -2.68 12.24
C THR A 494 -8.32 -3.64 13.01
N GLU A 495 -8.37 -3.59 14.34
CA GLU A 495 -7.69 -4.56 15.19
C GLU A 495 -8.53 -5.84 15.31
N GLU A 496 -7.93 -6.96 14.92
CA GLU A 496 -8.44 -8.30 15.19
C GLU A 496 -7.88 -8.77 16.55
N SER A 497 -8.63 -9.56 17.31
CA SER A 497 -8.24 -10.06 18.64
C SER A 497 -7.05 -11.02 18.58
N THR A 498 -5.86 -10.47 18.35
CA THR A 498 -4.60 -11.19 18.17
C THR A 498 -3.60 -10.73 19.22
N LEU A 499 -2.95 -11.68 19.87
CA LEU A 499 -1.93 -11.40 20.87
C LEU A 499 -0.66 -10.91 20.16
N VAL A 500 -0.18 -9.71 20.49
CA VAL A 500 1.00 -9.11 19.84
C VAL A 500 2.20 -9.21 20.75
N ALA A 501 3.24 -9.93 20.30
CA ALA A 501 4.50 -10.03 21.02
C ALA A 501 5.33 -8.75 20.88
N LYS A 502 5.95 -8.28 21.97
CA LYS A 502 6.73 -7.03 21.99
C LYS A 502 7.94 -7.09 21.07
N ASP A 503 8.62 -8.24 20.99
CA ASP A 503 9.82 -8.47 20.19
C ASP A 503 9.55 -8.45 18.67
N ALA A 504 8.30 -8.70 18.26
CA ALA A 504 7.88 -8.60 16.86
C ALA A 504 7.69 -7.13 16.39
N LEU A 505 7.69 -6.17 17.30
CA LEU A 505 7.52 -4.75 16.97
C LEU A 505 8.83 -4.10 16.50
N PRO A 506 8.78 -3.05 15.66
CA PRO A 506 9.94 -2.21 15.38
C PRO A 506 10.53 -1.62 16.66
N LYS A 507 11.86 -1.43 16.71
CA LYS A 507 12.57 -0.90 17.88
C LYS A 507 11.98 0.39 18.44
N VAL A 508 11.51 1.30 17.58
CA VAL A 508 10.89 2.56 17.99
C VAL A 508 9.57 2.32 18.73
N ALA A 509 8.75 1.39 18.25
CA ALA A 509 7.51 1.00 18.95
C ALA A 509 7.82 0.29 20.28
N GLN A 510 8.86 -0.55 20.33
CA GLN A 510 9.30 -1.16 21.59
C GLN A 510 9.75 -0.14 22.64
N LEU A 511 10.44 0.93 22.21
CA LEU A 511 10.85 2.03 23.07
C LEU A 511 9.65 2.83 23.56
N ALA A 512 8.64 3.03 22.71
CA ALA A 512 7.43 3.75 23.09
C ALA A 512 6.53 2.97 24.05
N GLU A 513 6.72 1.66 24.17
CA GLU A 513 6.14 0.81 25.22
C GLU A 513 6.86 0.97 26.58
N ALA A 514 7.86 1.85 26.70
CA ALA A 514 8.51 2.11 27.98
C ALA A 514 7.53 2.76 28.97
N ARG A 515 7.39 2.14 30.16
CA ARG A 515 6.53 2.67 31.24
C ARG A 515 6.90 4.08 31.69
N ALA A 516 8.15 4.50 31.48
CA ALA A 516 8.62 5.84 31.84
C ALA A 516 8.10 6.95 30.91
N LEU A 517 7.64 6.61 29.70
CA LEU A 517 7.16 7.59 28.72
C LEU A 517 5.98 8.39 29.26
N ALA A 518 4.97 7.71 29.81
CA ALA A 518 3.75 8.35 30.27
C ALA A 518 3.97 9.26 31.49
N PRO A 519 4.67 8.85 32.57
CA PRO A 519 5.03 9.75 33.68
C PRO A 519 5.88 10.96 33.24
N PHE A 520 6.81 10.78 32.31
CA PHE A 520 7.61 11.88 31.76
C PHE A 520 6.72 12.92 31.08
N LEU A 521 5.86 12.49 30.14
CA LEU A 521 4.94 13.40 29.45
C LEU A 521 3.87 13.96 30.40
N ALA A 522 3.41 13.19 31.39
CA ALA A 522 2.50 13.69 32.42
C ALA A 522 3.14 14.84 33.21
N SER A 523 4.45 14.74 33.49
CA SER A 523 5.20 15.79 34.17
C SER A 523 5.33 17.05 33.32
N VAL A 524 5.60 16.92 32.02
CA VAL A 524 5.65 18.05 31.08
C VAL A 524 4.29 18.77 31.00
N GLY A 525 3.19 18.03 30.80
CA GLY A 525 1.86 18.63 30.75
C GLY A 525 1.42 19.24 32.08
N THR A 526 1.74 18.61 33.21
CA THR A 526 1.49 19.16 34.55
C THR A 526 2.31 20.44 34.78
N GLY A 527 3.58 20.43 34.40
CA GLY A 527 4.46 21.61 34.41
C GLY A 527 3.90 22.74 33.55
N SER A 528 3.25 22.40 32.42
CA SER A 528 2.61 23.38 31.54
C SER A 528 1.37 24.03 32.17
N ILE A 529 0.57 23.25 32.90
CA ILE A 529 -0.56 23.79 33.70
C ILE A 529 -0.01 24.72 34.78
N VAL A 530 1.00 24.28 35.53
CA VAL A 530 1.64 25.11 36.56
C VAL A 530 2.21 26.40 35.96
N TRP A 531 2.90 26.30 34.81
CA TRP A 531 3.42 27.47 34.09
C TRP A 531 2.32 28.45 33.69
N GLY A 532 1.17 27.98 33.19
CA GLY A 532 0.04 28.86 32.91
C GLY A 532 -0.45 29.63 34.15
N LEU A 533 -0.42 28.96 35.31
CA LEU A 533 -0.90 29.51 36.58
C LEU A 533 0.11 30.42 37.30
N VAL A 534 1.42 30.16 37.18
CA VAL A 534 2.44 30.90 37.96
C VAL A 534 3.62 31.43 37.15
N GLY A 535 3.73 31.08 35.86
CA GLY A 535 4.76 31.58 34.96
C GLY A 535 4.64 33.09 34.77
N ARG A 536 5.80 33.77 34.76
CA ARG A 536 5.91 35.22 34.48
C ARG A 536 4.95 36.10 35.28
N MET A 537 4.77 35.79 36.57
CA MET A 537 3.92 36.58 37.49
C MET A 537 4.28 38.07 37.53
N ALA A 538 5.57 38.41 37.37
CA ALA A 538 6.01 39.80 37.34
C ALA A 538 5.47 40.57 36.12
N ASP A 539 5.30 39.89 34.98
CA ASP A 539 4.96 40.53 33.70
C ASP A 539 3.45 40.52 33.43
N PHE A 540 2.72 39.50 33.91
CA PHE A 540 1.31 39.25 33.60
C PHE A 540 0.35 39.36 34.81
N GLY A 541 0.84 39.89 35.93
CA GLY A 541 0.04 40.15 37.12
C GLY A 541 -0.51 38.90 37.81
N ASP A 542 -1.55 39.12 38.61
CA ASP A 542 -2.24 38.09 39.40
C ASP A 542 -3.12 37.18 38.52
N LEU A 543 -3.63 36.09 39.11
CA LEU A 543 -4.39 35.09 38.37
C LEU A 543 -5.66 35.65 37.72
N SER A 544 -6.34 36.59 38.38
CA SER A 544 -7.57 37.20 37.87
C SER A 544 -7.29 38.03 36.61
N THR A 545 -6.29 38.91 36.66
CA THR A 545 -5.91 39.75 35.51
C THR A 545 -5.49 38.90 34.33
N ARG A 546 -4.66 37.87 34.59
CA ARG A 546 -4.19 36.95 33.57
C ARG A 546 -5.28 36.13 32.91
N TRP A 547 -6.25 35.65 33.70
CA TRP A 547 -7.39 34.93 33.15
C TRP A 547 -8.21 35.82 32.23
N SER A 548 -8.47 37.07 32.64
CA SER A 548 -9.18 38.03 31.80
C SER A 548 -8.44 38.29 30.49
N SER A 549 -7.14 38.59 30.54
CA SER A 549 -6.33 38.84 29.33
C SER A 549 -6.22 37.61 28.44
N PHE A 550 -6.26 36.41 29.01
CA PHE A 550 -6.28 35.16 28.23
C PHE A 550 -7.58 34.99 27.46
N ILE A 551 -8.73 35.23 28.09
CA ILE A 551 -10.03 35.17 27.42
C ILE A 551 -10.13 36.23 26.33
N ASP A 552 -9.65 37.45 26.60
CA ASP A 552 -9.58 38.51 25.59
C ASP A 552 -8.70 38.10 24.40
N LEU A 553 -7.55 37.46 24.66
CA LEU A 553 -6.67 36.92 23.63
C LEU A 553 -7.39 35.87 22.78
N LEU A 554 -8.00 34.85 23.41
CA LEU A 554 -8.76 33.82 22.68
C LEU A 554 -9.91 34.41 21.86
N SER A 555 -10.51 35.53 22.28
CA SER A 555 -11.62 36.15 21.55
C SER A 555 -11.22 36.81 20.22
N ILE A 556 -9.92 36.98 19.98
CA ILE A 556 -9.38 37.60 18.75
C ILE A 556 -8.36 36.73 18.03
N ASP A 557 -7.79 35.74 18.72
CA ASP A 557 -6.74 34.90 18.18
C ASP A 557 -7.26 33.50 17.83
N ARG A 558 -6.98 33.13 16.58
CA ARG A 558 -7.38 31.85 16.00
C ARG A 558 -6.52 30.71 16.47
N VAL A 559 -5.21 30.93 16.61
CA VAL A 559 -4.23 29.86 16.92
C VAL A 559 -4.48 29.34 18.33
N GLY A 560 -4.49 30.22 19.31
CA GLY A 560 -4.88 29.94 20.68
C GLY A 560 -6.27 29.33 20.82
N SER A 561 -7.26 29.86 20.09
CA SER A 561 -8.61 29.27 20.08
C SER A 561 -8.62 27.85 19.54
N SER A 562 -7.83 27.56 18.50
CA SER A 562 -7.72 26.22 17.92
C SER A 562 -7.13 25.20 18.90
N PHE A 563 -6.20 25.60 19.78
CA PHE A 563 -5.66 24.70 20.81
C PHE A 563 -6.72 24.23 21.80
N VAL A 564 -7.69 25.08 22.15
CA VAL A 564 -8.82 24.70 23.02
C VAL A 564 -9.71 23.68 22.31
N VAL A 565 -9.97 23.88 21.01
CA VAL A 565 -10.70 22.92 20.18
C VAL A 565 -9.95 21.58 20.13
N ASP A 566 -8.63 21.61 19.97
CA ASP A 566 -7.80 20.40 19.91
C ASP A 566 -7.79 19.63 21.23
N LEU A 567 -7.73 20.30 22.38
CA LEU A 567 -7.84 19.64 23.69
C LEU A 567 -9.17 18.90 23.82
N ALA A 568 -10.28 19.50 23.35
CA ALA A 568 -11.59 18.85 23.36
C ALA A 568 -11.64 17.65 22.39
N LEU A 569 -11.02 17.76 21.21
CA LEU A 569 -10.96 16.67 20.23
C LEU A 569 -10.09 15.50 20.74
N PHE A 570 -8.96 15.78 21.37
CA PHE A 570 -8.12 14.74 22.00
C PHE A 570 -8.88 14.01 23.10
N TRP A 571 -9.62 14.75 23.93
CA TRP A 571 -10.49 14.15 24.94
C TRP A 571 -11.55 13.25 24.31
N LEU A 572 -12.21 13.70 23.24
CA LEU A 572 -13.27 12.94 22.58
C LEU A 572 -12.75 11.67 21.89
N PHE A 573 -11.57 11.74 21.27
CA PHE A 573 -11.08 10.70 20.37
C PHE A 573 -10.01 9.78 20.96
N GLN A 574 -9.44 10.06 22.13
CA GLN A 574 -8.44 9.17 22.75
C GLN A 574 -8.93 7.74 22.97
N SER A 575 -10.23 7.56 23.25
CA SER A 575 -10.81 6.24 23.53
C SER A 575 -10.75 5.28 22.33
N PHE A 576 -10.72 5.80 21.10
CA PHE A 576 -10.69 5.00 19.87
C PHE A 576 -9.44 4.13 19.73
N LEU A 577 -8.38 4.36 20.50
CA LEU A 577 -7.15 3.57 20.47
C LEU A 577 -7.00 2.62 21.67
N ILE A 578 -7.72 2.88 22.77
CA ILE A 578 -7.58 2.14 24.03
C ILE A 578 -8.09 0.72 23.90
N ASP A 579 -9.26 0.53 23.28
CA ASP A 579 -9.84 -0.80 23.11
C ASP A 579 -8.95 -1.71 22.27
N ASP A 580 -8.40 -1.17 21.20
CA ASP A 580 -7.50 -1.93 20.34
C ASP A 580 -6.14 -2.19 20.99
N ASP A 581 -5.65 -1.27 21.85
CA ASP A 581 -4.46 -1.54 22.66
C ASP A 581 -4.65 -2.64 23.70
N LEU A 582 -5.86 -2.76 24.28
CA LEU A 582 -6.21 -3.88 25.16
C LEU A 582 -6.29 -5.21 24.41
N LYS A 583 -6.90 -5.23 23.21
CA LYS A 583 -6.97 -6.43 22.37
C LYS A 583 -5.58 -6.97 22.04
N ARG A 584 -4.61 -6.10 21.71
CA ARG A 584 -3.21 -6.49 21.45
C ARG A 584 -2.54 -7.17 22.64
N ARG A 585 -2.98 -6.84 23.85
CA ARG A 585 -2.51 -7.39 25.13
C ARG A 585 -3.30 -8.63 25.57
N GLY A 586 -4.26 -9.09 24.76
CA GLY A 586 -5.12 -10.24 25.07
C GLY A 586 -6.16 -9.96 26.14
N ILE A 587 -6.51 -8.69 26.37
CA ILE A 587 -7.47 -8.26 27.39
C ILE A 587 -8.77 -7.85 26.71
N ASP A 588 -9.89 -8.31 27.25
CA ASP A 588 -11.21 -7.92 26.77
C ASP A 588 -11.45 -6.42 27.00
N PRO A 589 -11.78 -5.62 25.96
CA PRO A 589 -12.12 -4.20 26.10
C PRO A 589 -13.27 -3.90 27.05
N GLU A 590 -14.15 -4.87 27.34
CA GLU A 590 -15.26 -4.74 28.29
C GLU A 590 -14.81 -4.85 29.77
N THR A 591 -13.53 -5.09 30.01
CA THR A 591 -12.98 -5.07 31.37
C THR A 591 -13.21 -3.72 32.04
N SER A 592 -13.88 -3.75 33.20
CA SER A 592 -14.21 -2.57 34.00
C SER A 592 -13.07 -2.15 34.94
N GLU A 593 -11.82 -2.26 34.47
CA GLU A 593 -10.68 -1.83 35.28
C GLU A 593 -10.58 -0.30 35.32
N LEU A 594 -10.27 0.24 36.51
CA LEU A 594 -10.20 1.67 36.74
C LEU A 594 -9.27 2.41 35.73
N PRO A 595 -8.06 1.91 35.39
CA PRO A 595 -7.19 2.60 34.43
C PRO A 595 -7.78 2.68 33.02
N VAL A 596 -8.56 1.68 32.60
CA VAL A 596 -9.24 1.67 31.29
C VAL A 596 -10.35 2.71 31.25
N PHE A 597 -11.18 2.75 32.29
CA PHE A 597 -12.24 3.75 32.43
C PHE A 597 -11.66 5.17 32.42
N LEU A 598 -10.62 5.41 33.22
CA LEU A 598 -9.97 6.71 33.29
C LEU A 598 -9.32 7.09 31.96
N GLY A 599 -8.65 6.16 31.28
CA GLY A 599 -8.09 6.40 29.95
C GLY A 599 -9.12 6.83 28.91
N LYS A 600 -10.31 6.22 28.92
CA LYS A 600 -11.37 6.51 27.94
C LYS A 600 -12.06 7.85 28.19
N TYR A 601 -12.32 8.18 29.45
CA TYR A 601 -13.27 9.25 29.79
C TYR A 601 -12.66 10.43 30.52
N VAL A 602 -11.51 10.27 31.17
CA VAL A 602 -10.78 11.40 31.76
C VAL A 602 -9.81 11.94 30.71
N PRO A 603 -9.69 13.28 30.52
CA PRO A 603 -8.74 13.93 29.60
C PRO A 603 -7.26 13.55 29.81
N PHE A 604 -6.32 14.44 29.52
CA PHE A 604 -4.87 14.29 29.69
C PHE A 604 -4.39 13.28 30.76
N PHE A 605 -4.82 13.44 32.01
CA PHE A 605 -4.41 12.56 33.12
C PHE A 605 -4.95 11.13 33.04
N GLY A 606 -6.12 10.94 32.43
CA GLY A 606 -6.69 9.63 32.16
C GLY A 606 -5.80 8.83 31.20
N MET A 607 -5.44 9.42 30.06
CA MET A 607 -4.51 8.80 29.10
C MET A 607 -3.15 8.51 29.75
N ALA A 608 -2.61 9.48 30.50
CA ALA A 608 -1.33 9.32 31.18
C ALA A 608 -1.34 8.12 32.14
N LEU A 609 -2.39 8.01 32.96
CA LEU A 609 -2.55 6.93 33.91
C LEU A 609 -2.75 5.59 33.21
N TYR A 610 -3.57 5.54 32.16
CA TYR A 610 -3.76 4.35 31.35
C TYR A 610 -2.43 3.85 30.78
N LEU A 611 -1.65 4.70 30.12
CA LEU A 611 -0.37 4.31 29.53
C LEU A 611 0.68 3.91 30.59
N ALA A 612 0.64 4.50 31.77
CA ALA A 612 1.53 4.13 32.88
C ALA A 612 1.16 2.78 33.51
N MET A 613 -0.13 2.46 33.58
CA MET A 613 -0.65 1.27 34.28
C MET A 613 -1.02 0.11 33.35
N ARG A 614 -1.10 0.33 32.03
CA ARG A 614 -1.50 -0.72 31.10
C ARG A 614 -0.58 -1.95 31.22
N PRO A 615 -1.13 -3.17 31.12
CA PRO A 615 -0.33 -4.39 31.16
C PRO A 615 0.71 -4.39 30.05
N PRO A 616 1.94 -4.89 30.27
CA PRO A 616 2.97 -4.92 29.22
C PRO A 616 2.55 -5.87 28.10
N LEU A 617 3.05 -5.63 26.88
CA LEU A 617 2.91 -6.61 25.80
C LEU A 617 3.66 -7.89 26.18
N PRO A 618 3.11 -9.08 25.86
CA PRO A 618 3.79 -10.34 26.11
C PRO A 618 5.11 -10.42 25.33
N LEU A 619 6.05 -11.21 25.85
CA LEU A 619 7.26 -11.61 25.13
C LEU A 619 7.00 -12.97 24.47
N ASN A 620 7.55 -13.22 23.29
CA ASN A 620 7.54 -14.56 22.73
C ASN A 620 8.27 -15.55 23.66
N ILE A 621 7.54 -16.52 24.19
CA ILE A 621 8.06 -17.56 25.10
C ILE A 621 9.03 -18.52 24.40
N GLN A 622 9.13 -18.48 23.05
CA GLN A 622 10.02 -19.39 22.31
C GLN A 622 11.52 -19.06 22.39
N ASN A 623 11.91 -17.84 22.81
CA ASN A 623 13.33 -17.49 22.96
C ASN A 623 13.87 -17.66 24.39
N SER A 624 13.03 -17.97 25.39
CA SER A 624 13.46 -18.12 26.78
C SER A 624 13.85 -19.55 27.20
N GLN A 625 13.91 -20.49 26.26
CA GLN A 625 14.41 -21.86 26.53
C GLN A 625 15.85 -22.10 26.07
N ASN A 626 16.52 -21.09 25.51
CA ASN A 626 17.91 -21.20 25.04
C ASN A 626 18.91 -20.29 25.78
N ASP A 627 18.50 -19.67 26.91
CA ASP A 627 19.41 -18.93 27.80
C ASP A 627 19.77 -19.74 29.05
#